data_AF-A0A4Y4D5F9-F1
#
_entry.id   AF-A0A4Y4D5F9-F1
#
_cell.length_a   1.000
_cell.length_b   1.000
_cell.length_c   1.000
_cell.angle_alpha   90.00
_cell.angle_beta   90.00
_cell.angle_gamma   90.00
#
_symmetry.space_group_name_H-M   'P 1'
#
loop_
_entity.id
_entity.type
_entity.pdbx_description
1 polymer ?
#
loop_
_entity_poly.entity_id
_entity_poly.type
_entity_poly.pdbx_seq_one_letter_code
_entity_poly.pdbx_strand_id
1 'polypeptide(L)'
;MSLQAEKARRAPVRAYAGAGLSALVGASLVGGLAALFRPEHPWVAFLVFAGCALGPMLALGWFAYVSRYTVTPDPHAEDGVEHRWYEQATSGAFHDLIMFGGMALVVVSVVQVDFSGSDALLLLLILGAVDVLVRYGVLKRRAVR
;
A
#
# COMPACT_ATOMS: atom_id res chain seq x y z
N MET A 1 4.11 -9.02 40.75
CA MET A 1 4.27 -8.04 39.65
C MET A 1 5.54 -8.40 38.87
N SER A 2 5.51 -9.50 38.10
CA SER A 2 6.67 -10.02 37.38
C SER A 2 6.68 -9.48 35.96
N LEU A 3 7.60 -8.56 35.70
CA LEU A 3 8.06 -8.16 34.37
C LEU A 3 8.72 -9.38 33.69
N GLN A 4 7.92 -10.35 33.24
CA GLN A 4 8.42 -11.32 32.28
C GLN A 4 8.51 -10.58 30.94
N ALA A 5 9.74 -10.24 30.56
CA ALA A 5 10.07 -9.73 29.25
C ALA A 5 9.34 -10.58 28.19
N GLU A 6 8.35 -9.98 27.52
CA GLU A 6 7.61 -10.57 26.43
C GLU A 6 8.61 -10.81 25.29
N LYS A 7 9.21 -12.00 25.31
CA LYS A 7 10.30 -12.36 24.42
C LYS A 7 9.70 -12.43 23.02
N ALA A 8 10.03 -11.44 22.19
CA ALA A 8 9.63 -11.36 20.78
C ALA A 8 9.76 -12.75 20.13
N ARG A 9 8.62 -13.39 19.89
CA ARG A 9 8.58 -14.80 19.50
C ARG A 9 8.93 -14.85 18.02
N ARG A 10 10.16 -15.26 17.71
CA ARG A 10 10.61 -15.36 16.32
C ARG A 10 9.84 -16.45 15.60
N ALA A 11 9.36 -16.16 14.39
CA ALA A 11 8.78 -17.15 13.51
C ALA A 11 9.82 -18.20 13.10
N PRO A 12 9.41 -19.46 12.82
CA PRO A 12 10.32 -20.48 12.32
C PRO A 12 10.85 -20.10 10.93
N VAL A 13 12.08 -20.51 10.59
CA VAL A 13 12.75 -20.15 9.31
C VAL A 13 11.89 -20.46 8.08
N ARG A 14 11.14 -21.57 8.10
CA ARG A 14 10.19 -21.95 7.04
C ARG A 14 9.11 -20.90 6.75
N ALA A 15 8.70 -20.12 7.75
CA ALA A 15 7.71 -19.07 7.59
C ALA A 15 8.30 -17.89 6.81
N TYR A 16 9.54 -17.49 7.12
CA TYR A 16 10.25 -16.48 6.34
C TYR A 16 10.56 -16.95 4.92
N ALA A 17 10.92 -18.22 4.74
CA ALA A 17 11.11 -18.81 3.42
C ALA A 17 9.80 -18.80 2.60
N GLY A 18 8.67 -19.16 3.21
CA GLY A 18 7.35 -19.09 2.56
C GLY A 18 6.95 -17.66 2.20
N ALA A 19 7.20 -16.69 3.08
CA ALA A 19 6.97 -15.28 2.81
C ALA A 19 7.82 -14.78 1.63
N GLY A 20 9.12 -15.08 1.62
CA GLY A 20 10.01 -14.70 0.53
C GLY A 20 9.64 -15.35 -0.81
N LEU A 21 9.33 -16.65 -0.80
CA LEU A 21 8.96 -17.38 -2.01
C LEU A 21 7.65 -16.86 -2.60
N SER A 22 6.59 -16.73 -1.79
CA SER A 22 5.31 -16.18 -2.26
C SER A 22 5.46 -14.76 -2.79
N ALA A 23 6.32 -13.96 -2.16
CA ALA A 23 6.60 -12.61 -2.62
C ALA A 23 7.29 -12.58 -3.99
N LEU A 24 8.33 -13.42 -4.17
CA LEU A 24 9.04 -13.53 -5.45
C LEU A 24 8.13 -14.04 -6.57
N VAL A 25 7.28 -15.04 -6.29
CA VAL A 25 6.31 -15.55 -7.25
C VAL A 25 5.30 -14.46 -7.62
N GLY A 26 4.70 -13.79 -6.64
CA GLY A 26 3.75 -12.70 -6.89
C GLY A 26 4.36 -11.55 -7.69
N ALA A 27 5.55 -11.10 -7.31
CA ALA A 27 6.27 -10.05 -8.04
C ALA A 27 6.63 -10.48 -9.47
N SER A 28 7.08 -11.72 -9.66
CA SER A 28 7.41 -12.26 -10.99
C SER A 28 6.18 -12.40 -11.89
N LEU A 29 5.01 -12.73 -11.33
CA LEU A 29 3.75 -12.75 -12.08
C LEU A 29 3.38 -11.36 -12.59
N VAL A 30 3.48 -10.33 -11.74
CA VAL A 30 3.21 -8.94 -12.14
C VAL A 30 4.20 -8.46 -13.20
N GLY A 31 5.50 -8.72 -13.01
CA GLY A 31 6.53 -8.41 -13.99
C GLY A 31 6.33 -9.17 -15.31
N GLY A 32 5.98 -10.45 -15.24
CA GLY A 32 5.72 -11.30 -16.40
C GLY A 32 4.54 -10.79 -17.23
N LEU A 33 3.43 -10.44 -16.56
CA LEU A 33 2.30 -9.79 -17.22
C LEU A 33 2.72 -8.49 -17.90
N ALA A 34 3.48 -7.63 -17.21
CA ALA A 34 3.95 -6.37 -17.80
C ALA A 34 4.85 -6.56 -19.03
N ALA A 35 5.68 -7.60 -19.04
CA ALA A 35 6.52 -7.95 -20.18
C ALA A 35 5.71 -8.39 -21.40
N LEU A 36 4.61 -9.11 -21.20
CA LEU A 36 3.70 -9.51 -22.30
C LEU A 36 3.04 -8.31 -22.98
N PHE A 37 2.74 -7.24 -22.22
CA PHE A 37 2.16 -6.01 -22.76
C PHE A 37 3.20 -5.03 -23.34
N ARG A 38 4.51 -5.31 -23.20
CA ARG A 38 5.60 -4.44 -23.70
C ARG A 38 6.66 -5.25 -24.44
N PRO A 39 6.34 -5.78 -25.64
CA PRO A 39 7.23 -6.67 -26.39
C PRO A 39 8.52 -6.00 -26.87
N GLU A 40 8.56 -4.67 -26.98
CA GLU A 40 9.76 -3.93 -27.41
C GLU A 40 10.88 -3.97 -26.35
N HIS A 41 10.50 -3.96 -25.06
CA HIS A 41 11.43 -3.93 -23.94
C HIS A 41 10.98 -4.87 -22.80
N PRO A 42 10.86 -6.18 -23.06
CA PRO A 42 10.19 -7.11 -22.15
C PRO A 42 10.98 -7.28 -20.84
N TRP A 43 12.31 -7.29 -20.91
CA TRP A 43 13.17 -7.39 -19.73
C TRP A 43 13.11 -6.15 -18.84
N VAL A 44 13.05 -4.95 -19.42
CA VAL A 44 12.92 -3.70 -18.66
C VAL A 44 11.55 -3.64 -17.99
N ALA A 45 10.49 -3.96 -18.73
CA ALA A 45 9.13 -4.02 -18.19
C ALA A 45 9.04 -5.05 -17.05
N PHE A 46 9.61 -6.25 -17.23
CA PHE A 46 9.65 -7.26 -16.18
C PHE A 46 10.32 -6.73 -14.91
N LEU A 47 11.55 -6.21 -15.01
CA LEU A 47 12.33 -5.80 -13.84
C LEU A 47 11.70 -4.62 -13.11
N VAL A 48 11.18 -3.62 -13.82
CA VAL A 48 10.53 -2.46 -13.21
C VAL A 48 9.27 -2.88 -12.47
N PHE A 49 8.36 -3.62 -13.12
CA PHE A 49 7.08 -3.99 -12.50
C PHE A 49 7.24 -5.03 -11.40
N ALA A 50 8.13 -6.02 -11.58
CA ALA A 50 8.47 -6.96 -10.51
C ALA A 50 9.11 -6.22 -9.33
N GLY A 51 10.04 -5.30 -9.58
CA GLY A 51 10.68 -4.49 -8.53
C GLY A 51 9.68 -3.65 -7.74
N CYS A 52 8.75 -2.96 -8.42
CA CYS A 52 7.68 -2.21 -7.79
C CYS A 52 6.71 -3.10 -6.99
N ALA A 53 6.38 -4.29 -7.50
CA ALA A 53 5.47 -5.22 -6.85
C ALA A 53 6.11 -5.97 -5.66
N LEU A 54 7.43 -6.07 -5.62
CA LEU A 54 8.17 -6.85 -4.63
C LEU A 54 7.89 -6.38 -3.19
N GLY A 55 7.87 -5.07 -2.95
CA GLY A 55 7.59 -4.50 -1.63
C GLY A 55 6.22 -4.92 -1.07
N PRO A 56 5.11 -4.61 -1.76
CA PRO A 56 3.79 -5.08 -1.37
C PRO A 56 3.68 -6.60 -1.25
N MET A 57 4.30 -7.36 -2.16
CA MET A 57 4.27 -8.82 -2.13
C MET A 57 5.03 -9.40 -0.93
N LEU A 58 6.15 -8.78 -0.52
CA LEU A 58 6.84 -9.12 0.72
C LEU A 58 5.99 -8.82 1.95
N ALA A 59 5.29 -7.68 1.97
CA ALA A 59 4.39 -7.34 3.06
C ALA A 59 3.25 -8.35 3.19
N LEU A 60 2.64 -8.76 2.07
CA LEU A 60 1.61 -9.80 2.03
C LEU A 60 2.14 -11.17 2.44
N GLY A 61 3.31 -11.57 1.95
CA GLY A 61 3.96 -12.81 2.36
C GLY A 61 4.28 -12.82 3.86
N TRP A 62 4.82 -11.71 4.38
CA TRP A 62 5.04 -11.56 5.82
C TRP A 62 3.72 -11.67 6.60
N PHE A 63 2.68 -10.98 6.14
CA PHE A 63 1.36 -11.02 6.76
C PHE A 63 0.77 -12.43 6.79
N ALA A 64 0.85 -13.18 5.69
CA ALA A 64 0.28 -14.53 5.59
C ALA A 64 1.06 -15.60 6.37
N TYR A 65 2.40 -15.53 6.36
CA TYR A 65 3.24 -16.62 6.89
C TYR A 65 3.90 -16.30 8.25
N VAL A 66 4.25 -15.05 8.50
CA VAL A 66 5.09 -14.63 9.64
C VAL A 66 4.28 -13.99 10.75
N SER A 67 3.30 -13.14 10.42
CA SER A 67 2.57 -12.31 11.39
C SER A 67 1.99 -13.10 12.57
N ARG A 68 1.40 -14.28 12.30
CA ARG A 68 0.80 -15.17 13.31
C ARG A 68 1.75 -15.61 14.44
N TYR A 69 3.05 -15.51 14.21
CA TYR A 69 4.08 -15.86 15.18
C TYR A 69 4.66 -14.64 15.90
N THR A 70 4.73 -13.50 15.21
CA THR A 70 5.45 -12.31 15.66
C THR A 70 4.55 -11.22 16.20
N VAL A 71 3.26 -11.26 15.88
CA VAL A 71 2.27 -10.26 16.29
C VAL A 71 1.35 -10.89 17.33
N THR A 72 1.24 -10.26 18.49
CA THR A 72 0.23 -10.59 19.49
C THR A 72 -1.08 -9.92 19.06
N PRO A 73 -2.18 -10.67 18.83
CA PRO A 73 -3.46 -10.06 18.49
C PRO A 73 -3.97 -9.19 19.65
N ASP A 74 -4.28 -7.93 19.36
CA ASP A 74 -4.97 -7.04 20.29
C ASP A 74 -6.48 -7.10 20.01
N PRO A 75 -7.31 -7.55 20.97
CA PRO A 75 -8.76 -7.64 20.80
C PRO A 75 -9.47 -6.28 20.67
N HIS A 76 -8.80 -5.15 20.95
CA HIS A 76 -9.35 -3.80 20.78
C HIS A 76 -8.53 -2.96 19.80
N ALA A 77 -7.88 -3.61 18.83
CA ALA A 77 -7.03 -2.93 17.85
C ALA A 77 -7.80 -1.83 17.08
N GLU A 78 -9.08 -2.05 16.78
CA GLU A 78 -9.96 -1.07 16.14
C GLU A 78 -10.28 0.17 17.00
N ASP A 79 -10.28 0.05 18.33
CA ASP A 79 -10.58 1.16 19.24
C ASP A 79 -9.39 2.13 19.42
N GLY A 80 -8.23 1.74 18.89
CA GLY A 80 -6.99 2.51 18.90
C GLY A 80 -7.19 3.93 18.36
N VAL A 81 -6.67 4.92 19.08
CA VAL A 81 -6.69 6.32 18.61
C VAL A 81 -5.97 6.47 17.27
N GLU A 82 -4.90 5.72 17.05
CA GLU A 82 -4.16 5.71 15.78
C GLU A 82 -4.97 5.10 14.65
N HIS A 83 -5.73 4.03 14.93
CA HIS A 83 -6.63 3.41 13.96
C HIS A 83 -7.71 4.40 13.51
N ARG A 84 -8.34 5.09 14.47
CA ARG A 84 -9.35 6.13 14.18
C ARG A 84 -8.80 7.28 13.35
N TRP A 85 -7.61 7.79 13.64
CA TRP A 85 -7.00 8.85 12.83
C TRP A 85 -6.68 8.38 11.42
N TYR A 86 -6.21 7.13 11.27
CA TYR A 86 -5.91 6.55 9.97
C TYR A 86 -7.17 6.28 9.15
N GLU A 87 -8.20 5.73 9.77
CA GLU A 87 -9.51 5.49 9.13
C GLU A 87 -10.16 6.80 8.69
N GLN A 88 -10.15 7.83 9.54
CA GLN A 88 -10.63 9.17 9.17
C GLN A 88 -9.77 9.80 8.06
N ALA A 89 -8.46 9.58 8.08
CA ALA A 89 -7.56 10.12 7.06
C ALA A 89 -7.82 9.48 5.69
N THR A 90 -7.94 8.15 5.66
CA THR A 90 -8.14 7.38 4.43
C THR A 90 -9.54 7.54 3.86
N SER A 91 -10.59 7.48 4.68
CA SER A 91 -11.96 7.74 4.24
C SER A 91 -12.13 9.15 3.68
N GLY A 92 -11.56 10.17 4.34
CA GLY A 92 -11.58 11.55 3.85
C GLY A 92 -10.89 11.70 2.49
N ALA A 93 -9.64 11.23 2.38
CA ALA A 93 -8.87 11.31 1.15
C ALA A 93 -9.53 10.54 -0.02
N PHE A 94 -10.21 9.43 0.26
CA PHE A 94 -10.95 8.68 -0.76
C PHE A 94 -12.10 9.51 -1.36
N HIS A 95 -12.89 10.18 -0.52
CA HIS A 95 -13.97 11.04 -1.00
C HIS A 95 -13.41 12.23 -1.80
N ASP A 96 -12.31 12.81 -1.35
CA ASP A 96 -11.65 13.91 -2.05
C ASP A 96 -11.12 13.46 -3.42
N LEU A 97 -10.50 12.28 -3.52
CA LEU A 97 -10.09 11.71 -4.81
C LEU A 97 -11.27 11.45 -5.75
N ILE A 98 -12.41 10.97 -5.26
CA ILE A 98 -13.61 10.78 -6.09
C ILE A 98 -14.11 12.12 -6.61
N MET A 99 -14.23 13.12 -5.72
CA MET A 99 -14.79 14.43 -6.07
C MET A 99 -13.85 15.20 -7.01
N PHE A 100 -12.57 15.35 -6.64
CA PHE A 100 -11.60 16.07 -7.45
C PHE A 100 -11.20 15.29 -8.71
N GLY A 101 -11.06 13.97 -8.61
CA GLY A 101 -10.78 13.12 -9.77
C GLY A 101 -11.93 13.13 -10.77
N GLY A 102 -13.18 13.01 -10.30
CA GLY A 102 -14.37 13.13 -11.15
C GLY A 102 -14.47 14.51 -11.81
N MET A 103 -14.25 15.58 -11.05
CA MET A 103 -14.23 16.94 -11.60
C MET A 103 -13.12 17.13 -12.64
N ALA A 104 -11.91 16.64 -12.36
CA ALA A 104 -10.79 16.70 -13.29
C ALA A 104 -11.09 15.94 -14.59
N LEU A 105 -11.73 14.77 -14.51
CA LEU A 105 -12.16 14.00 -15.68
C LEU A 105 -13.20 14.76 -16.51
N VAL A 106 -14.16 15.44 -15.88
CA VAL A 106 -15.13 16.30 -16.58
C VAL A 106 -14.41 17.44 -17.32
N VAL A 107 -13.46 18.10 -16.66
CA VAL A 107 -12.67 19.18 -17.29
C VAL A 107 -11.86 18.66 -18.48
N VAL A 108 -11.16 17.53 -18.33
CA VAL A 108 -10.41 16.91 -19.42
C VAL A 108 -11.33 16.55 -20.58
N SER A 109 -12.55 16.04 -20.30
CA SER A 109 -13.54 15.71 -21.33
C SER A 109 -14.03 16.94 -22.10
N VAL A 110 -14.12 18.11 -21.48
CA VAL A 110 -14.62 19.34 -22.13
C VAL A 110 -13.50 20.05 -22.87
N VAL A 111 -12.32 20.17 -22.26
CA VAL A 111 -11.17 20.90 -22.82
C VAL A 111 -10.46 20.08 -23.90
N GLN A 112 -10.69 18.76 -23.94
CA GLN A 112 -10.04 17.83 -24.88
C GLN A 112 -8.51 17.90 -24.83
N VAL A 113 -7.96 17.98 -23.62
CA VAL A 113 -6.51 17.93 -23.42
C VAL A 113 -6.03 16.49 -23.59
N ASP A 114 -5.02 16.29 -24.42
CA ASP A 114 -4.30 15.00 -24.51
C ASP A 114 -3.52 14.76 -23.22
N PHE A 115 -4.04 13.87 -22.38
CA PHE A 115 -3.43 13.48 -21.12
C PHE A 115 -3.24 11.96 -21.11
N SER A 116 -2.01 11.50 -20.90
CA SER A 116 -1.75 10.05 -20.84
C SER A 116 -2.46 9.43 -19.64
N GLY A 117 -3.12 8.29 -19.83
CA GLY A 117 -3.76 7.56 -18.74
C GLY A 117 -2.78 7.12 -17.65
N SER A 118 -1.51 6.85 -18.00
CA SER A 118 -0.46 6.57 -17.01
C SER A 118 -0.21 7.75 -16.08
N ASP A 119 -0.23 8.96 -16.64
CA ASP A 119 0.11 10.18 -15.94
C ASP A 119 -1.06 10.59 -15.05
N ALA A 120 -2.30 10.35 -15.50
CA ALA A 120 -3.51 10.52 -14.69
C ALA A 120 -3.48 9.62 -13.46
N LEU A 121 -3.17 8.33 -13.64
CA LEU A 121 -3.09 7.38 -12.54
C LEU A 121 -1.95 7.71 -11.58
N LEU A 122 -0.79 8.13 -12.09
CA LEU A 122 0.33 8.55 -11.26
C LEU A 122 -0.02 9.79 -10.42
N LEU A 123 -0.63 10.80 -11.04
CA LEU A 123 -1.09 12.01 -10.36
C LEU A 123 -2.11 11.67 -9.27
N LEU A 124 -3.09 10.82 -9.60
CA LEU A 124 -4.12 10.37 -8.65
C LEU A 124 -3.50 9.65 -7.45
N LEU A 125 -2.51 8.78 -7.69
CA LEU A 125 -1.80 8.05 -6.64
C LEU A 125 -1.01 9.01 -5.72
N ILE A 126 -0.29 9.97 -6.31
CA ILE A 126 0.48 10.96 -5.55
C ILE A 126 -0.45 11.84 -4.73
N LEU A 127 -1.51 12.38 -5.32
CA LEU A 127 -2.50 13.21 -4.62
C LEU A 127 -3.15 12.44 -3.47
N GLY A 128 -3.53 11.19 -3.69
CA GLY A 128 -4.11 10.33 -2.67
C GLY A 128 -3.16 10.08 -1.50
N ALA A 129 -1.92 9.72 -1.79
CA ALA A 129 -0.90 9.49 -0.76
C ALA A 129 -0.62 10.77 0.04
N VAL A 130 -0.49 11.91 -0.63
CA VAL A 130 -0.25 13.20 0.02
C VAL A 130 -1.42 13.62 0.89
N ASP A 131 -2.68 13.48 0.43
CA ASP A 131 -3.87 13.81 1.23
C ASP A 131 -3.91 12.98 2.51
N VAL A 132 -3.77 11.65 2.40
CA VAL A 132 -3.75 10.75 3.56
C VAL A 132 -2.67 11.16 4.55
N LEU A 133 -1.44 11.41 4.07
CA LEU A 133 -0.31 11.80 4.94
C LEU A 133 -0.55 13.12 5.66
N VAL A 134 -1.01 14.14 4.93
CA VAL A 134 -1.30 15.47 5.48
C VAL A 134 -2.45 15.38 6.50
N ARG A 135 -3.55 14.72 6.13
CA ARG A 135 -4.74 14.57 6.97
C ARG A 135 -4.45 13.77 8.23
N TYR A 136 -3.73 12.66 8.12
CA TYR A 136 -3.28 11.88 9.27
C TYR A 136 -2.42 12.74 10.20
N GLY A 137 -1.46 13.49 9.66
CA GLY A 137 -0.60 14.39 10.43
C GLY A 137 -1.39 15.49 11.15
N VAL A 138 -2.41 16.07 10.50
CA VAL A 138 -3.29 17.08 11.10
C VAL A 138 -4.14 16.48 12.23
N LEU A 139 -4.77 15.32 12.01
CA LEU A 139 -5.59 14.64 13.01
C LEU A 139 -4.77 14.26 14.24
N LYS A 140 -3.58 13.66 14.02
CA LYS A 140 -2.64 13.34 15.09
C LYS A 140 -2.24 14.58 15.90
N ARG A 141 -1.92 15.69 15.23
CA ARG A 141 -1.54 16.94 15.92
C ARG A 141 -2.70 17.56 16.72
N ARG A 142 -3.95 17.43 16.24
CA ARG A 142 -5.12 17.96 16.95
C ARG A 142 -5.48 17.14 18.19
N ALA A 143 -5.27 15.83 18.15
CA ALA A 143 -5.59 14.95 19.27
C ALA A 143 -4.56 14.99 20.41
N VAL A 144 -3.34 15.48 20.15
CA VAL A 144 -2.27 15.62 21.16
C VAL A 144 -2.28 17.02 21.83
N ARG A 145 -3.05 17.97 21.29
CA ARG A 145 -3.27 19.29 21.91
C ARG A 145 -4.46 19.24 22.85
#